data_AF-A0A537YZM3-F1
#
_entry.id   AF-A0A537YZM3-F1
#
_cell.length_a   1.000
_cell.length_b   1.000
_cell.length_c   1.000
_cell.angle_alpha   90.00
_cell.angle_beta   90.00
_cell.angle_gamma   90.00
#
_symmetry.space_group_name_H-M   'P 1'
#
loop_
_entity.id
_entity.type
_entity.pdbx_description
1 polymer ?
#
loop_
_entity_poly.entity_id
_entity_poly.type
_entity_poly.pdbx_seq_one_letter_code
_entity_poly.pdbx_strand_id
1 'polypeptide(L)' 'MWAPRRDHSLATTTTTRPRSLAAVILAAGKGKRLKSARPKVLHPVCGRPALWHVVQ' A
#
# COMPACT_ATOMS: atom_id res chain seq x y z
N MET A 1 -17.48 55.69 -12.95
CA MET A 1 -16.50 54.97 -12.11
C MET A 1 -17.10 53.61 -11.76
N TRP A 2 -16.83 52.59 -12.58
CA TRP A 2 -17.31 51.23 -12.37
C TRP A 2 -16.13 50.43 -11.79
N ALA A 3 -16.35 49.79 -10.65
CA ALA A 3 -15.41 48.85 -10.07
C ALA A 3 -15.85 47.43 -10.45
N PRO A 4 -15.00 46.59 -11.04
CA PRO A 4 -15.34 45.20 -11.23
C PRO A 4 -15.47 44.56 -9.85
N ARG A 5 -16.65 44.00 -9.55
CA ARG A 5 -16.78 43.05 -8.44
C ARG A 5 -15.77 41.95 -8.72
N ARG A 6 -14.81 41.77 -7.81
CA ARG A 6 -13.97 40.58 -7.80
C ARG A 6 -14.89 39.45 -7.43
N ASP A 7 -15.34 38.72 -8.44
CA ASP A 7 -15.99 37.45 -8.25
C ASP A 7 -14.89 36.52 -7.74
N HIS A 8 -14.73 36.49 -6.41
CA HIS A 8 -13.93 35.49 -5.74
C HIS A 8 -14.69 34.17 -5.92
N SER A 9 -14.58 33.57 -7.12
CA SER A 9 -14.99 32.20 -7.37
C SER A 9 -14.23 31.35 -6.35
N LEU A 10 -14.95 30.94 -5.31
CA LEU A 10 -14.44 30.08 -4.27
C LEU A 10 -13.98 28.80 -4.97
N ALA A 11 -12.68 28.66 -5.17
CA ALA A 11 -12.08 27.44 -5.67
C ALA A 11 -12.50 26.33 -4.69
N THR A 12 -13.44 25.49 -5.13
CA THR A 12 -13.85 24.28 -4.42
C THR A 12 -12.60 23.42 -4.29
N THR A 13 -11.90 23.55 -3.18
CA THR A 13 -10.73 22.75 -2.83
C THR A 13 -11.29 21.39 -2.45
N THR A 14 -11.54 20.55 -3.46
CA THR A 14 -11.92 19.16 -3.26
C THR A 14 -10.76 18.48 -2.56
N THR A 15 -10.77 18.46 -1.23
CA THR A 15 -9.83 17.72 -0.40
C THR A 15 -10.02 16.24 -0.73
N THR A 16 -9.23 15.72 -1.66
CA THR A 16 -9.16 14.30 -1.96
C THR A 16 -8.62 13.60 -0.73
N ARG A 17 -9.52 13.04 0.10
CA ARG A 17 -9.09 12.18 1.20
C ARG A 17 -8.40 10.96 0.59
N PRO A 18 -7.25 10.53 1.13
CA PRO A 18 -6.64 9.29 0.68
C PRO A 18 -7.68 8.17 0.85
N ARG A 19 -7.97 7.46 -0.24
CA ARG A 19 -8.87 6.31 -0.18
C ARG A 19 -8.24 5.28 0.76
N SER A 20 -9.02 4.73 1.68
CA SER A 20 -8.55 3.65 2.53
C SER A 20 -8.20 2.45 1.64
N LEU A 21 -6.93 2.08 1.61
CA LEU A 21 -6.42 0.92 0.89
C LEU A 21 -6.21 -0.22 1.88
N ALA A 22 -6.74 -1.40 1.58
CA ALA A 22 -6.49 -2.61 2.33
C ALA A 22 -5.81 -3.65 1.44
N ALA A 23 -4.76 -4.28 1.96
CA ALA A 23 -4.05 -5.38 1.31
C ALA A 23 -4.10 -6.62 2.21
N VAL A 24 -4.37 -7.79 1.62
CA VAL A 24 -4.40 -9.08 2.33
C VAL A 24 -3.27 -9.96 1.81
N ILE A 25 -2.36 -10.36 2.70
CA ILE A 25 -1.23 -11.22 2.35
C ILE A 25 -1.58 -12.67 2.66
N LEU A 26 -1.74 -13.49 1.62
CA LEU A 26 -2.04 -14.91 1.75
C LEU A 26 -0.75 -15.73 1.99
N ALA A 27 -0.44 -15.98 3.27
CA ALA A 27 0.79 -16.65 3.70
C ALA A 27 0.59 -18.07 4.30
N ALA A 28 -0.61 -18.66 4.20
CA ALA A 28 -0.98 -19.91 4.88
C ALA A 28 -0.54 -21.21 4.16
N GLY A 29 0.30 -21.14 3.13
CA GLY A 29 0.71 -22.32 2.36
C GLY A 29 1.70 -23.21 3.10
N LYS A 30 1.47 -24.54 3.13
CA LYS A 30 2.31 -25.54 3.82
C LYS A 30 3.77 -25.66 3.32
N GLY A 31 4.11 -25.12 2.14
CA GLY A 31 5.50 -25.12 1.66
C GLY A 31 6.10 -26.49 1.28
N LYS A 32 5.29 -27.52 0.99
CA LYS A 32 5.73 -28.93 0.79
C LYS A 32 6.86 -29.16 -0.23
N ARG A 33 6.98 -28.33 -1.26
CA ARG A 33 8.01 -28.48 -2.30
C ARG A 33 9.42 -28.12 -1.83
N LEU A 34 9.56 -27.32 -0.77
CA LEU A 34 10.86 -26.90 -0.24
C LEU A 34 11.51 -27.93 0.69
N LYS A 35 10.75 -28.96 1.13
CA LYS A 35 11.23 -30.01 2.05
C LYS A 35 11.98 -29.43 3.26
N SER A 36 11.46 -28.35 3.83
CA SER A 36 12.02 -27.67 5.00
C SER A 36 10.99 -27.59 6.12
N ALA A 37 11.45 -27.65 7.37
CA ALA A 37 10.64 -27.31 8.53
C ALA A 37 10.31 -25.80 8.58
N ARG A 38 11.10 -24.97 7.88
CA ARG A 38 10.88 -23.52 7.82
C ARG A 38 9.72 -23.20 6.85
N PRO A 39 8.74 -22.37 7.24
CA PRO A 39 7.67 -21.93 6.33
C PRO A 39 8.23 -21.18 5.12
N LYS A 40 7.66 -21.42 3.92
CA LYS A 40 8.11 -20.82 2.63
C LYS A 40 8.36 -19.30 2.73
N VAL A 41 7.42 -18.57 3.31
CA VAL A 41 7.47 -17.10 3.39
C VAL A 41 8.61 -16.57 4.28
N LEU A 42 9.15 -17.42 5.15
CA LEU A 42 10.27 -17.08 6.02
C LEU A 42 11.62 -17.46 5.42
N HIS A 43 11.68 -18.18 4.29
CA HIS A 43 12.96 -18.49 3.65
C HIS A 43 13.69 -17.20 3.25
N PRO A 44 15.03 -17.14 3.43
CA PRO A 44 15.81 -15.96 3.12
C PRO A 44 15.91 -15.73 1.60
N VAL A 45 15.72 -14.48 1.21
CA VAL A 45 15.90 -13.92 -0.13
C VAL A 45 16.69 -12.62 0.05
N CYS A 46 17.90 -12.56 -0.50
CA CYS A 46 18.82 -11.42 -0.33
C CYS A 46 19.05 -11.03 1.14
N GLY A 47 19.22 -12.04 2.02
CA GLY A 47 19.45 -11.83 3.46
C GLY A 47 18.21 -11.45 4.29
N ARG A 48 17.02 -11.35 3.68
CA ARG A 48 15.77 -11.05 4.38
C ARG A 48 14.69 -12.10 4.12
N PRO A 49 13.75 -12.37 5.04
CA PRO A 49 12.64 -13.28 4.76
C PRO A 49 11.87 -12.86 3.51
N ALA A 50 11.43 -13.81 2.68
CA ALA A 50 10.64 -13.48 1.48
C ALA A 50 9.43 -12.55 1.79
N LEU A 51 8.77 -12.76 2.94
CA LEU A 51 7.66 -11.92 3.41
C LEU A 51 8.04 -10.45 3.63
N TRP A 52 9.30 -10.17 3.98
CA TRP A 52 9.78 -8.80 4.19
C TRP A 52 9.64 -7.96 2.93
N HIS A 53 9.96 -8.53 1.76
CA HIS A 53 9.87 -7.84 0.47
C HIS A 53 8.42 -7.55 0.03
N VAL A 54 7.42 -8.20 0.65
CA VAL A 54 6.00 -7.99 0.33
C VAL A 54 5.39 -6.86 1.17
N VAL A 55 5.95 -6.62 2.35
CA VAL A 55 5.42 -5.65 3.33
C VAL A 55 6.05 -4.26 3.16
N GLN A 56 7.19 -4.16 2.48
CA GLN A 56 8.06 -2.98 2.45
C GLN A 56 8.05 -2.24 1.11
#